data_AF-A0A0D9XRE7-F1
#
_entry.id   AF-A0A0D9XRE7-F1
#
_cell.length_a   1.000
_cell.length_b   1.000
_cell.length_c   1.000
_cell.angle_alpha   90.00
_cell.angle_beta   90.00
_cell.angle_gamma   90.00
#
_symmetry.space_group_name_H-M   'P 1'
#
loop_
_entity.id
_entity.type
_entity.pdbx_description
1 polymer ?
#
loop_
_entity_poly.entity_id
_entity_poly.type
_entity_poly.pdbx_seq_one_letter_code
_entity_poly.pdbx_strand_id
1 'polypeptide(L)'
;MDIDESSAERLYDAKSYVMANPILIQVQVLGTTKRFWRLSDKATRISRKLALILRSHHSVRKCLTAPLKVSNIWIGSNGNVKLRGVYFTGNGFNIQRVRDDYDHLSRVLMALISMNSISGRDITKLPPDYMEFLLLLQEDTLTMKDEFLIVNHVALLPMKNRTEVFLMLYDKTVKSLGRTNPSKKRRILSSLPYKNDWLATANANTKIKEWVDDVRHKYGTTPRDLLRLNRNVRSHLREYDNDDDIEEILYCEWPELLMVMQKMLYLEGELESTDIQNKFG
;
A
#
# COMPACT_ATOMS: atom_id res chain seq x y z
N MET A 1 -1.82 44.94 0.22
CA MET A 1 -2.72 44.01 -0.49
C MET A 1 -1.86 43.36 -1.55
N ASP A 2 -1.07 42.39 -1.11
CA ASP A 2 -0.22 41.60 -1.99
C ASP A 2 -1.04 40.41 -2.45
N ILE A 3 -1.38 40.43 -3.73
CA ILE A 3 -1.89 39.26 -4.42
C ILE A 3 -0.67 38.35 -4.55
N ASP A 4 -0.56 37.39 -3.65
CA ASP A 4 0.33 36.24 -3.82
C ASP A 4 -0.15 35.49 -5.07
N GLU A 5 0.47 35.81 -6.21
CA GLU A 5 0.49 34.98 -7.41
C GLU A 5 1.26 33.68 -7.11
N SER A 6 0.76 32.88 -6.16
CA SER A 6 1.28 31.55 -5.91
C SER A 6 0.84 30.65 -7.07
N SER A 7 1.66 30.64 -8.13
CA SER A 7 1.74 29.66 -9.21
C SER A 7 0.53 28.72 -9.34
N ALA A 8 -0.39 29.01 -10.28
CA ALA A 8 -1.46 28.09 -10.62
C ALA A 8 -0.84 26.73 -11.00
N GLU A 9 -0.97 25.73 -10.12
CA GLU A 9 -0.38 24.41 -10.34
C GLU A 9 -0.85 23.87 -11.68
N ARG A 10 0.09 23.59 -12.59
CA ARG A 10 -0.23 23.05 -13.91
C ARG A 10 -0.86 21.67 -13.74
N LEU A 11 -2.11 21.55 -14.16
CA LEU A 11 -2.87 20.30 -14.17
C LEU A 11 -2.81 19.67 -15.56
N TYR A 12 -2.56 18.37 -15.59
CA TYR A 12 -2.55 17.54 -16.78
C TYR A 12 -3.77 16.62 -16.74
N ASP A 13 -4.37 16.30 -17.88
CA ASP A 13 -5.30 15.18 -17.93
C ASP A 13 -4.56 13.89 -17.53
N ALA A 14 -5.26 12.96 -16.88
CA ALA A 14 -4.61 11.79 -16.31
C ALA A 14 -3.89 10.92 -17.35
N LYS A 15 -4.43 10.84 -18.59
CA LYS A 15 -3.81 10.07 -19.67
C LYS A 15 -2.45 10.66 -20.05
N SER A 16 -2.38 11.96 -20.30
CA SER A 16 -1.11 12.64 -20.58
C SER A 16 -0.11 12.50 -19.44
N TYR A 17 -0.57 12.61 -18.19
CA TYR A 17 0.30 12.45 -17.02
C TYR A 17 0.92 11.04 -16.92
N VAL A 18 0.11 9.99 -17.02
CA VAL A 18 0.60 8.60 -16.89
C VAL A 18 1.44 8.15 -18.09
N MET A 19 1.29 8.77 -19.25
CA MET A 19 2.18 8.55 -20.39
C MET A 19 3.57 9.19 -20.18
N ALA A 20 3.63 10.30 -19.46
CA ALA A 20 4.87 11.04 -19.20
C ALA A 20 5.60 10.62 -17.91
N ASN A 21 4.94 9.89 -17.00
CA ASN A 21 5.49 9.50 -15.70
C ASN A 21 5.41 7.99 -15.52
N PRO A 22 6.49 7.33 -15.04
CA PRO A 22 6.44 5.89 -14.75
C PRO A 22 5.49 5.59 -13.59
N ILE A 23 4.49 4.74 -13.86
CA ILE A 23 3.48 4.30 -12.89
C ILE A 23 3.88 2.98 -12.24
N LEU A 24 4.23 2.01 -13.07
CA LEU A 24 4.75 0.70 -12.66
C LEU A 24 6.23 0.66 -13.05
N ILE A 25 7.11 0.36 -12.11
CA ILE A 25 8.56 0.36 -12.29
C ILE A 25 9.15 -1.00 -11.97
N GLN A 26 10.11 -1.42 -12.77
CA GLN A 26 10.88 -2.64 -12.53
C GLN A 26 12.15 -2.27 -11.77
N VAL A 27 12.39 -2.96 -10.66
CA VAL A 27 13.57 -2.78 -9.81
C VAL A 27 14.38 -4.06 -9.75
N GLN A 28 15.70 -3.93 -9.59
CA GLN A 28 16.59 -5.05 -9.33
C GLN A 28 16.54 -5.36 -7.84
N VAL A 29 16.21 -6.60 -7.47
CA VAL A 29 16.23 -6.98 -6.05
C VAL A 29 17.68 -7.21 -5.64
N LEU A 30 18.26 -6.25 -4.93
CA LEU A 30 19.65 -6.33 -4.52
C LEU A 30 19.92 -7.58 -3.68
N GLY A 31 21.10 -8.16 -3.88
CA GLY A 31 21.48 -9.44 -3.31
C GLY A 31 20.95 -10.66 -4.07
N THR A 32 20.24 -10.46 -5.18
CA THR A 32 19.79 -11.52 -6.09
C THR A 32 19.88 -11.11 -7.57
N THR A 33 19.59 -12.04 -8.48
CA THR A 33 19.38 -11.77 -9.91
C THR A 33 17.93 -11.45 -10.27
N LYS A 34 17.00 -11.47 -9.30
CA LYS A 34 15.56 -11.28 -9.53
C LYS A 34 15.25 -9.83 -9.88
N ARG A 35 14.21 -9.64 -10.70
CA ARG A 35 13.58 -8.34 -10.91
C ARG A 35 12.17 -8.37 -10.37
N PHE A 36 11.74 -7.25 -9.79
CA PHE A 36 10.42 -7.10 -9.20
C PHE A 36 9.73 -5.86 -9.77
N TRP A 37 8.42 -5.94 -9.94
CA TRP A 37 7.61 -4.81 -10.39
C TRP A 37 6.86 -4.22 -9.22
N ARG A 38 6.96 -2.91 -9.03
CA ARG A 38 6.21 -2.17 -8.00
C ARG A 38 5.64 -0.88 -8.55
N LEU A 39 4.64 -0.34 -7.86
CA LEU A 39 4.17 1.00 -8.17
C LEU A 39 5.21 2.04 -7.74
N SER A 40 5.25 3.14 -8.49
CA SER A 40 5.98 4.34 -8.08
C SER A 40 5.24 5.07 -6.97
N ASP A 41 5.96 5.82 -6.13
CA ASP A 41 5.35 6.62 -5.05
C ASP A 41 4.35 7.66 -5.58
N LYS A 42 4.52 8.12 -6.82
CA LYS A 42 3.54 8.99 -7.49
C LYS A 42 2.23 8.22 -7.75
N ALA A 43 2.33 7.00 -8.25
CA ALA A 43 1.17 6.16 -8.54
C ALA A 43 0.40 5.80 -7.26
N THR A 44 1.08 5.37 -6.20
CA THR A 44 0.44 5.07 -4.92
C THR A 44 -0.27 6.29 -4.32
N ARG A 45 0.36 7.47 -4.40
CA ARG A 45 -0.22 8.75 -4.00
C ARG A 45 -1.47 9.11 -4.80
N ILE A 46 -1.45 8.94 -6.12
CA ILE A 46 -2.62 9.20 -6.98
C ILE A 46 -3.78 8.29 -6.57
N SER A 47 -3.53 6.98 -6.43
CA SER A 47 -4.54 6.00 -6.02
C SER A 47 -5.14 6.34 -4.66
N ARG A 48 -4.31 6.70 -3.67
CA ARG A 48 -4.78 7.13 -2.35
C ARG A 48 -5.63 8.39 -2.41
N LYS A 49 -5.19 9.42 -3.15
CA LYS A 49 -5.93 10.68 -3.25
C LYS A 49 -7.31 10.49 -3.88
N LEU A 50 -7.42 9.64 -4.89
CA LEU A 50 -8.71 9.28 -5.48
C LEU A 50 -9.62 8.58 -4.46
N ALA A 51 -9.10 7.60 -3.72
CA ALA A 51 -9.86 6.91 -2.67
C ALA A 51 -10.29 7.88 -1.54
N LEU A 52 -9.44 8.83 -1.16
CA LEU A 52 -9.75 9.87 -0.16
C LEU A 52 -10.84 10.83 -0.64
N ILE A 53 -10.84 11.22 -1.92
CA ILE A 53 -11.90 12.05 -2.49
C ILE A 53 -13.24 11.34 -2.34
N LEU A 54 -13.34 10.07 -2.73
CA LEU A 54 -14.57 9.29 -2.58
C LEU A 54 -15.00 9.19 -1.12
N ARG A 55 -14.09 8.75 -0.23
CA ARG A 55 -14.35 8.65 1.22
C ARG A 55 -14.85 9.97 1.82
N SER A 56 -14.28 11.11 1.40
CA SER A 56 -14.70 12.42 1.91
C SER A 56 -16.16 12.73 1.55
N HIS A 57 -16.61 12.36 0.36
CA HIS A 57 -17.99 12.52 -0.06
C HIS A 57 -18.94 11.51 0.57
N HIS A 58 -18.49 10.24 0.71
CA HIS A 58 -19.25 9.22 1.42
C HIS A 58 -19.50 9.59 2.89
N SER A 59 -18.53 10.24 3.54
CA SER A 59 -18.66 10.72 4.93
C SER A 59 -19.79 11.76 5.12
N VAL A 60 -20.12 12.52 4.07
CA VAL A 60 -21.25 13.45 4.03
C VAL A 60 -22.46 12.88 3.29
N ARG A 61 -22.54 11.55 3.21
CA ARG A 61 -23.63 10.78 2.60
C ARG A 61 -23.89 11.14 1.14
N LYS A 62 -22.84 11.35 0.35
CA LYS A 62 -22.93 11.60 -1.10
C LYS A 62 -22.11 10.58 -1.88
N CYS A 63 -22.68 10.08 -2.97
CA CYS A 63 -22.01 9.21 -3.95
C CYS A 63 -21.98 9.87 -5.33
N LEU A 64 -21.19 9.34 -6.26
CA LEU A 64 -21.14 9.80 -7.64
C LEU A 64 -22.52 9.71 -8.30
N THR A 65 -22.85 10.70 -9.12
CA THR A 65 -24.07 10.66 -9.96
C THR A 65 -23.90 9.81 -11.21
N ALA A 66 -22.65 9.54 -11.60
CA ALA A 66 -22.29 8.77 -12.78
C ALA A 66 -20.95 8.04 -12.55
N PRO A 67 -20.71 6.91 -13.23
CA PRO A 67 -19.44 6.17 -13.17
C PRO A 67 -18.21 7.07 -13.33
N LEU A 68 -17.22 6.92 -12.44
CA LEU A 68 -15.94 7.60 -12.56
C LEU A 68 -15.21 7.13 -13.82
N LYS A 69 -14.61 8.08 -14.58
CA LYS A 69 -13.83 7.79 -15.79
C LYS A 69 -12.45 8.40 -15.70
N VAL A 70 -11.50 7.85 -16.48
CA VAL A 70 -10.13 8.41 -16.60
C VAL A 70 -10.16 9.89 -17.03
N SER A 71 -11.06 10.27 -17.93
CA SER A 71 -11.20 11.66 -18.40
C SER A 71 -11.67 12.65 -17.31
N ASN A 72 -12.21 12.15 -16.20
CA ASN A 72 -12.57 12.99 -15.06
C ASN A 72 -11.36 13.37 -14.20
N ILE A 73 -10.22 12.69 -14.36
CA ILE A 73 -9.08 12.82 -13.45
C ILE A 73 -8.06 13.80 -14.03
N TRP A 74 -7.66 14.74 -13.19
CA TRP A 74 -6.64 15.74 -13.49
C TRP A 74 -5.55 15.67 -12.42
N ILE A 75 -4.29 15.64 -12.87
CA ILE A 75 -3.14 15.39 -12.02
C ILE A 75 -2.18 16.57 -12.10
N GLY A 76 -1.83 17.11 -10.94
CA GLY A 76 -0.82 18.15 -10.78
C GLY A 76 0.60 17.60 -10.83
N SER A 77 1.57 18.46 -11.12
CA SER A 77 2.98 18.05 -11.23
C SER A 77 3.53 17.31 -10.00
N ASN A 78 3.04 17.65 -8.80
CA ASN A 78 3.43 17.02 -7.52
C ASN A 78 2.63 15.73 -7.19
N GLY A 79 1.74 15.28 -8.08
CA GLY A 79 0.83 14.16 -7.87
C GLY A 79 -0.43 14.51 -7.06
N ASN A 80 -0.83 15.79 -7.00
CA ASN A 80 -2.17 16.21 -6.57
C ASN A 80 -3.21 15.73 -7.57
N VAL A 81 -4.39 15.34 -7.09
CA VAL A 81 -5.48 14.84 -7.93
C VAL A 81 -6.72 15.71 -7.74
N LYS A 82 -7.38 16.05 -8.84
CA LYS A 82 -8.67 16.73 -8.86
C LYS A 82 -9.62 15.99 -9.81
N LEU A 83 -10.89 15.97 -9.45
CA LEU A 83 -11.96 15.49 -10.34
C LEU A 83 -12.59 16.68 -11.07
N ARG A 84 -12.82 16.54 -12.38
CA ARG A 84 -13.55 17.51 -13.22
C ARG A 84 -14.68 16.82 -13.97
N GLY A 85 -15.80 17.53 -14.13
CA GLY A 85 -17.00 16.97 -14.77
C GLY A 85 -17.62 15.82 -13.98
N VAL A 86 -17.47 15.83 -12.65
CA VAL A 86 -18.02 14.84 -11.73
C VAL A 86 -18.96 15.55 -10.76
N TYR A 87 -20.09 14.93 -10.47
CA TYR A 87 -21.06 15.43 -9.50
C TYR A 87 -21.34 14.36 -8.44
N PHE A 88 -21.67 14.84 -7.24
CA PHE A 88 -22.00 14.01 -6.10
C PHE A 88 -23.41 14.34 -5.62
N THR A 89 -24.19 13.34 -5.26
CA THR A 89 -25.56 13.51 -4.76
C THR A 89 -25.82 12.65 -3.54
N GLY A 90 -26.63 13.15 -2.61
CA GLY A 90 -27.13 12.38 -1.47
C GLY A 90 -28.42 11.62 -1.79
N ASN A 91 -29.07 11.90 -2.91
CA ASN A 91 -30.31 11.23 -3.31
C ASN A 91 -30.03 9.75 -3.52
N GLY A 92 -30.70 8.87 -2.76
CA GLY A 92 -30.53 7.42 -2.86
C GLY A 92 -29.17 6.93 -2.34
N PHE A 93 -28.51 7.65 -1.43
CA PHE A 93 -27.28 7.18 -0.78
C PHE A 93 -27.53 5.87 -0.03
N ASN A 94 -26.73 4.85 -0.33
CA ASN A 94 -26.72 3.56 0.34
C ASN A 94 -25.36 2.87 0.13
N ILE A 95 -25.15 1.74 0.83
CA ILE A 95 -23.89 0.99 0.76
C ILE A 95 -23.60 0.43 -0.64
N GLN A 96 -24.62 0.07 -1.42
CA GLN A 96 -24.41 -0.43 -2.78
C GLN A 96 -23.77 0.64 -3.66
N ARG A 97 -24.20 1.89 -3.54
CA ARG A 97 -23.60 2.99 -4.32
C ARG A 97 -22.18 3.33 -3.89
N VAL A 98 -21.85 3.16 -2.61
CA VAL A 98 -20.46 3.28 -2.13
C VAL A 98 -19.59 2.19 -2.75
N ARG A 99 -20.09 0.95 -2.83
CA ARG A 99 -19.42 -0.16 -3.53
C ARG A 99 -19.24 0.13 -5.01
N ASP A 100 -20.29 0.61 -5.68
CA ASP A 100 -20.23 0.99 -7.08
C ASP A 100 -19.16 2.07 -7.31
N ASP A 101 -19.07 3.11 -6.47
CA ASP A 101 -18.06 4.16 -6.56
C ASP A 101 -16.63 3.58 -6.46
N TYR A 102 -16.39 2.61 -5.57
CA TYR A 102 -15.08 1.95 -5.43
C TYR A 102 -14.77 0.94 -6.55
N ASP A 103 -15.75 0.20 -7.06
CA ASP A 103 -15.54 -0.66 -8.24
C ASP A 103 -15.16 0.19 -9.47
N HIS A 104 -15.85 1.32 -9.68
CA HIS A 104 -15.46 2.27 -10.73
C HIS A 104 -14.06 2.83 -10.49
N LEU A 105 -13.66 3.12 -9.24
CA LEU A 105 -12.29 3.50 -8.92
C LEU A 105 -11.30 2.40 -9.31
N SER A 106 -11.55 1.14 -8.95
CA SER A 106 -10.68 0.01 -9.30
C SER A 106 -10.46 -0.08 -10.82
N ARG A 107 -11.53 0.01 -11.60
CA ARG A 107 -11.48 0.02 -13.07
C ARG A 107 -10.67 1.18 -13.63
N VAL A 108 -10.81 2.38 -13.04
CA VAL A 108 -10.05 3.56 -13.44
C VAL A 108 -8.56 3.41 -13.10
N LEU A 109 -8.22 2.89 -11.93
CA LEU A 109 -6.83 2.64 -11.54
C LEU A 109 -6.17 1.61 -12.45
N MET A 110 -6.86 0.50 -12.75
CA MET A 110 -6.40 -0.47 -13.74
C MET A 110 -6.18 0.17 -15.11
N ALA A 111 -7.11 1.01 -15.58
CA ALA A 111 -6.96 1.71 -16.84
C ALA A 111 -5.74 2.66 -16.86
N LEU A 112 -5.51 3.42 -15.79
CA LEU A 112 -4.34 4.30 -15.67
C LEU A 112 -3.01 3.53 -15.74
N ILE A 113 -2.94 2.37 -15.08
CA ILE A 113 -1.75 1.52 -15.08
C ILE A 113 -1.53 0.92 -16.47
N SER A 114 -2.58 0.43 -17.12
CA SER A 114 -2.50 -0.16 -18.46
C SER A 114 -2.22 0.86 -19.57
N MET A 115 -2.46 2.15 -19.33
CA MET A 115 -2.09 3.23 -20.27
C MET A 115 -0.60 3.55 -20.27
N ASN A 116 0.15 3.16 -19.24
CA ASN A 116 1.57 3.45 -19.16
C ASN A 116 2.35 2.60 -20.19
N SER A 117 2.92 3.27 -21.19
CA SER A 117 3.67 2.63 -22.28
C SER A 117 5.04 2.10 -21.84
N ILE A 118 5.59 2.59 -20.72
CA ILE A 118 6.94 2.27 -20.25
C ILE A 118 6.97 0.91 -19.54
N SER A 119 5.89 0.52 -18.88
CA SER A 119 5.79 -0.73 -18.09
C SER A 119 5.18 -1.92 -18.84
N GLY A 120 4.92 -1.79 -20.14
CA GLY A 120 4.50 -2.91 -21.01
C GLY A 120 3.03 -3.35 -20.90
N ARG A 121 2.14 -2.50 -20.36
CA ARG A 121 0.67 -2.71 -20.28
C ARG A 121 0.18 -4.01 -19.61
N ASP A 122 1.08 -4.74 -18.94
CA ASP A 122 0.80 -6.09 -18.49
C ASP A 122 0.39 -6.09 -17.02
N ILE A 123 -0.92 -6.21 -16.78
CA ILE A 123 -1.52 -6.24 -15.44
C ILE A 123 -1.04 -7.43 -14.60
N THR A 124 -0.51 -8.48 -15.23
CA THR A 124 0.08 -9.64 -14.53
C THR A 124 1.35 -9.29 -13.77
N LYS A 125 1.93 -8.11 -14.04
CA LYS A 125 3.13 -7.58 -13.37
C LYS A 125 2.81 -6.75 -12.13
N LEU A 126 1.54 -6.56 -11.77
CA LEU A 126 1.21 -5.85 -10.54
C LEU A 126 1.79 -6.58 -9.32
N PRO A 127 2.34 -5.85 -8.34
CA PRO A 127 2.77 -6.48 -7.10
C PRO A 127 1.54 -7.06 -6.36
N PRO A 128 1.69 -8.19 -5.66
CA PRO A 128 0.58 -8.87 -4.99
C PRO A 128 -0.25 -7.96 -4.08
N ASP A 129 0.40 -7.05 -3.35
CA ASP A 129 -0.28 -6.15 -2.41
C ASP A 129 -1.17 -5.12 -3.11
N TYR A 130 -0.76 -4.63 -4.28
CA TYR A 130 -1.60 -3.73 -5.07
C TYR A 130 -2.72 -4.46 -5.81
N MET A 131 -2.51 -5.72 -6.22
CA MET A 131 -3.58 -6.55 -6.76
C MET A 131 -4.68 -6.77 -5.72
N GLU A 132 -4.31 -7.15 -4.49
CA GLU A 132 -5.27 -7.30 -3.39
C GLU A 132 -6.01 -5.99 -3.10
N PHE A 133 -5.32 -4.84 -3.17
CA PHE A 133 -5.97 -3.54 -3.04
C PHE A 133 -7.05 -3.32 -4.10
N LEU A 134 -6.77 -3.64 -5.38
CA LEU A 134 -7.75 -3.52 -6.45
C LEU A 134 -8.94 -4.48 -6.27
N LEU A 135 -8.70 -5.69 -5.76
CA LEU A 135 -9.74 -6.66 -5.43
C LEU A 135 -10.59 -6.19 -4.25
N LEU A 136 -9.98 -5.63 -3.21
CA LEU A 136 -10.70 -5.03 -2.07
C LEU A 136 -11.69 -3.96 -2.53
N LEU A 137 -11.31 -3.11 -3.48
CA LEU A 137 -12.20 -2.09 -4.04
C LEU A 137 -13.42 -2.67 -4.79
N GLN A 138 -13.36 -3.92 -5.21
CA GLN A 138 -14.39 -4.62 -5.97
C GLN A 138 -15.20 -5.60 -5.10
N GLU A 139 -14.95 -5.65 -3.79
CA GLU A 139 -15.65 -6.57 -2.90
C GLU A 139 -17.14 -6.19 -2.73
N ASP A 140 -18.03 -7.12 -3.12
CA ASP A 140 -19.48 -6.97 -2.93
C ASP A 140 -19.90 -6.95 -1.45
N THR A 141 -18.99 -7.27 -0.53
CA THR A 141 -19.22 -7.32 0.91
C THR A 141 -18.75 -6.08 1.66
N LEU A 142 -18.13 -5.09 0.99
CA LEU A 142 -17.64 -3.88 1.64
C LEU A 142 -18.72 -3.20 2.49
N THR A 143 -18.32 -2.76 3.66
CA THR A 143 -19.11 -1.96 4.59
C THR A 143 -18.50 -0.56 4.71
N MET A 144 -19.23 0.38 5.31
CA MET A 144 -18.71 1.73 5.57
C MET A 144 -17.43 1.74 6.42
N LYS A 145 -17.21 0.72 7.26
CA LYS A 145 -15.99 0.62 8.08
C LYS A 145 -14.76 0.31 7.25
N ASP A 146 -14.93 -0.43 6.16
CA ASP A 146 -13.83 -0.84 5.27
C ASP A 146 -13.20 0.35 4.54
N GLU A 147 -13.89 1.50 4.45
CA GLU A 147 -13.30 2.74 3.91
C GLU A 147 -12.04 3.18 4.66
N PHE A 148 -11.94 2.89 5.96
CA PHE A 148 -10.72 3.13 6.73
C PHE A 148 -9.55 2.28 6.21
N LEU A 149 -9.80 0.99 5.95
CA LEU A 149 -8.80 0.08 5.38
C LEU A 149 -8.44 0.50 3.95
N ILE A 150 -9.43 0.80 3.10
CA ILE A 150 -9.24 1.19 1.69
C ILE A 150 -8.29 2.37 1.57
N VAL A 151 -8.58 3.48 2.26
CA VAL A 151 -7.75 4.67 2.09
C VAL A 151 -6.36 4.47 2.70
N ASN A 152 -6.23 3.64 3.74
CA ASN A 152 -4.99 3.37 4.45
C ASN A 152 -4.32 2.06 4.06
N HIS A 153 -4.66 1.48 2.91
CA HIS A 153 -4.09 0.21 2.50
C HIS A 153 -2.57 0.33 2.28
N VAL A 154 -1.78 -0.61 2.78
CA VAL A 154 -0.30 -0.52 2.73
C VAL A 154 0.28 -0.54 1.31
N ALA A 155 -0.47 -1.03 0.32
CA ALA A 155 -0.11 -0.91 -1.09
C ALA A 155 -0.06 0.57 -1.57
N LEU A 156 -0.66 1.48 -0.82
CA LEU A 156 -0.67 2.91 -1.08
C LEU A 156 0.43 3.67 -0.31
N LEU A 157 1.23 2.96 0.49
CA LEU A 157 2.22 3.56 1.39
C LEU A 157 3.47 3.97 0.60
N PRO A 158 3.99 5.21 0.77
CA PRO A 158 5.27 5.59 0.17
C PRO A 158 6.39 4.67 0.66
N MET A 159 7.33 4.32 -0.23
CA MET A 159 8.42 3.38 0.10
C MET A 159 9.16 3.78 1.39
N LYS A 160 9.52 5.06 1.49
CA LYS A 160 10.21 5.66 2.65
C LYS A 160 9.50 5.48 4.00
N ASN A 161 8.20 5.22 4.02
CA ASN A 161 7.41 5.10 5.25
C ASN A 161 7.12 3.64 5.62
N ARG A 162 7.44 2.67 4.76
CA ARG A 162 7.14 1.25 4.98
C ARG A 162 7.84 0.67 6.19
N THR A 163 9.09 1.07 6.46
CA THR A 163 9.85 0.65 7.65
C THR A 163 9.12 1.02 8.93
N GLU A 164 8.69 2.29 9.05
CA GLU A 164 8.01 2.78 10.25
C GLU A 164 6.68 2.05 10.46
N VAL A 165 5.89 1.88 9.39
CA VAL A 165 4.62 1.14 9.47
C VAL A 165 4.84 -0.32 9.83
N PHE A 166 5.86 -0.99 9.27
CA PHE A 166 6.19 -2.35 9.67
C PHE A 166 6.46 -2.44 11.17
N LEU A 167 7.32 -1.55 11.71
CA LEU A 167 7.67 -1.55 13.12
C LEU A 167 6.45 -1.26 14.01
N MET A 168 5.58 -0.35 13.60
CA MET A 168 4.31 -0.05 14.26
C MET A 168 3.39 -1.28 14.33
N LEU A 169 3.14 -1.96 13.21
CA LEU A 169 2.29 -3.14 13.16
C LEU A 169 2.94 -4.33 13.90
N TYR A 170 4.26 -4.46 13.84
CA TYR A 170 5.03 -5.42 14.62
C TYR A 170 4.85 -5.19 16.12
N ASP A 171 5.01 -3.95 16.60
CA ASP A 171 4.91 -3.62 18.01
C ASP A 171 3.48 -3.86 18.53
N LYS A 172 2.47 -3.49 17.74
CA LYS A 172 1.07 -3.81 18.04
C LYS A 172 0.87 -5.32 18.17
N THR A 173 1.35 -6.11 17.21
CA THR A 173 1.12 -7.56 17.15
C THR A 173 1.92 -8.33 18.19
N VAL A 174 3.23 -8.08 18.26
CA VAL A 174 4.17 -8.91 19.01
C VAL A 174 4.28 -8.46 20.46
N LYS A 175 4.36 -7.14 20.70
CA LYS A 175 4.55 -6.57 22.05
C LYS A 175 3.20 -6.31 22.73
N SER A 176 2.36 -5.46 22.15
CA SER A 176 1.09 -5.05 22.78
C SER A 176 0.14 -6.24 22.95
N LEU A 177 -0.30 -6.87 21.85
CA LEU A 177 -1.18 -8.03 21.91
C LEU A 177 -0.52 -9.23 22.58
N GLY A 178 0.81 -9.32 22.55
CA GLY A 178 1.54 -10.32 23.32
C GLY A 178 1.32 -10.24 24.83
N ARG A 179 1.04 -9.04 25.35
CA ARG A 179 0.76 -8.78 26.77
C ARG A 179 -0.74 -8.75 27.06
N THR A 180 -1.53 -8.14 26.18
CA THR A 180 -2.95 -7.86 26.45
C THR A 180 -3.91 -8.88 25.88
N ASN A 181 -3.58 -9.54 24.76
CA ASN A 181 -4.46 -10.54 24.13
C ASN A 181 -3.67 -11.58 23.30
N PRO A 182 -3.06 -12.58 23.95
CA PRO A 182 -2.27 -13.61 23.29
C PRO A 182 -3.03 -14.41 22.22
N SER A 183 -4.35 -14.54 22.36
CA SER A 183 -5.21 -15.24 21.39
C SER A 183 -5.30 -14.48 20.06
N LYS A 184 -5.50 -13.16 20.09
CA LYS A 184 -5.44 -12.30 18.87
C LYS A 184 -4.08 -12.40 18.20
N LYS A 185 -3.00 -12.27 18.98
CA LYS A 185 -1.62 -12.43 18.48
C LYS A 185 -1.43 -13.78 17.78
N ARG A 186 -1.92 -14.88 18.37
CA ARG A 186 -1.78 -16.22 17.77
C ARG A 186 -2.48 -16.30 16.42
N ARG A 187 -3.72 -15.78 16.31
CA ARG A 187 -4.46 -15.75 15.04
C ARG A 187 -3.74 -14.95 13.97
N ILE A 188 -3.29 -13.73 14.29
CA ILE A 188 -2.51 -12.89 13.37
C ILE A 188 -1.25 -13.61 12.89
N LEU A 189 -0.43 -14.14 13.81
CA LEU A 189 0.81 -14.84 13.47
C LEU A 189 0.54 -16.11 12.65
N SER A 190 -0.57 -16.80 12.90
CA SER A 190 -0.96 -17.99 12.15
C SER A 190 -1.45 -17.68 10.73
N SER A 191 -1.79 -16.44 10.41
CA SER A 191 -2.21 -16.03 9.07
C SER A 191 -1.08 -15.47 8.21
N LEU A 192 0.10 -15.23 8.80
CA LEU A 192 1.23 -14.66 8.06
C LEU A 192 1.72 -15.56 6.92
N PRO A 193 2.14 -14.98 5.79
CA PRO A 193 2.63 -15.69 4.62
C PRO A 193 4.04 -16.27 4.85
N TYR A 194 4.54 -16.99 3.83
CA TYR A 194 5.92 -17.48 3.74
C TYR A 194 6.38 -18.46 4.84
N LYS A 195 5.43 -19.16 5.49
CA LYS A 195 5.75 -20.03 6.65
C LYS A 195 6.80 -21.11 6.34
N ASN A 196 6.85 -21.57 5.10
CA ASN A 196 7.64 -22.74 4.71
C ASN A 196 8.94 -22.40 3.99
N ASP A 197 9.12 -21.15 3.57
CA ASP A 197 10.18 -20.77 2.61
C ASP A 197 10.90 -19.47 2.97
N TRP A 198 10.41 -18.67 3.92
CA TRP A 198 11.02 -17.36 4.19
C TRP A 198 12.50 -17.44 4.56
N LEU A 199 12.92 -18.46 5.31
CA LEU A 199 14.32 -18.62 5.72
C LEU A 199 15.21 -19.04 4.54
N ALA A 200 14.67 -19.83 3.61
CA ALA A 200 15.36 -20.17 2.37
C ALA A 200 15.52 -18.91 1.50
N THR A 201 14.48 -18.09 1.38
CA THR A 201 14.52 -16.79 0.70
C THR A 201 15.59 -15.87 1.31
N ALA A 202 15.62 -15.74 2.64
CA ALA A 202 16.61 -14.94 3.35
C ALA A 202 18.05 -15.41 3.11
N ASN A 203 18.28 -16.74 3.11
CA ASN A 203 19.60 -17.32 2.85
C ASN A 203 20.05 -17.18 1.39
N ALA A 204 19.12 -17.12 0.45
CA ALA A 204 19.42 -16.98 -0.97
C ALA A 204 19.73 -15.53 -1.37
N ASN A 205 19.26 -14.55 -0.61
CA ASN A 205 19.56 -13.13 -0.84
C ASN A 205 20.83 -12.72 -0.08
N THR A 206 21.89 -12.37 -0.80
CA THR A 206 23.20 -12.11 -0.18
C THR A 206 23.21 -10.92 0.77
N LYS A 207 22.30 -9.95 0.62
CA LYS A 207 22.18 -8.78 1.50
C LYS A 207 21.39 -9.10 2.77
N ILE A 208 20.33 -9.91 2.67
CA ILE A 208 19.57 -10.33 3.85
C ILE A 208 20.35 -11.39 4.65
N LYS A 209 21.09 -12.27 3.97
CA LYS A 209 21.81 -13.39 4.58
C LYS A 209 22.78 -12.96 5.69
N GLU A 210 23.39 -11.78 5.57
CA GLU A 210 24.26 -11.19 6.60
C GLU A 210 23.55 -11.12 7.98
N TRP A 211 22.24 -10.88 7.99
CA TRP A 211 21.40 -10.83 9.19
C TRP A 211 20.94 -12.19 9.71
N VAL A 212 21.25 -13.27 8.98
CA VAL A 212 20.92 -14.66 9.31
C VAL A 212 22.15 -15.41 9.81
N ASP A 213 23.31 -15.19 9.17
CA ASP A 213 24.56 -15.90 9.46
C ASP A 213 25.19 -15.47 10.80
N ASP A 214 25.19 -14.18 11.14
CA ASP A 214 25.89 -13.63 12.32
C ASP A 214 24.93 -13.26 13.46
N VAL A 215 24.16 -14.24 13.96
CA VAL A 215 23.23 -14.02 15.08
C VAL A 215 23.48 -14.92 16.27
N ARG A 216 23.50 -14.31 17.47
CA ARG A 216 23.58 -15.03 18.76
C ARG A 216 22.45 -16.03 18.96
N HIS A 217 21.27 -15.73 18.40
CA HIS A 217 20.09 -16.58 18.48
C HIS A 217 19.61 -16.92 17.08
N LYS A 218 19.85 -18.17 16.68
CA LYS A 218 19.43 -18.68 15.37
C LYS A 218 17.92 -18.49 15.18
N TYR A 219 17.53 -18.20 13.95
CA TYR A 219 16.12 -18.14 13.57
C TYR A 219 15.59 -19.55 13.34
N GLY A 220 14.38 -19.84 13.82
CA GLY A 220 13.63 -21.01 13.38
C GLY A 220 12.96 -20.74 12.03
N THR A 221 12.12 -21.66 11.55
CA THR A 221 11.32 -21.49 10.32
C THR A 221 9.95 -20.87 10.58
N THR A 222 9.74 -20.26 11.74
CA THR A 222 8.40 -19.78 12.14
C THR A 222 8.08 -18.39 11.57
N PRO A 223 6.79 -18.03 11.36
CA PRO A 223 6.42 -16.67 10.97
C PRO A 223 6.80 -15.61 11.99
N ARG A 224 6.88 -16.00 13.27
CA ARG A 224 7.38 -15.12 14.34
C ARG A 224 8.85 -14.77 14.11
N ASP A 225 9.66 -15.73 13.67
CA ASP A 225 11.07 -15.51 13.38
C ASP A 225 11.27 -14.70 12.08
N LEU A 226 10.39 -14.84 11.08
CA LEU A 226 10.35 -13.93 9.93
C LEU A 226 10.14 -12.48 10.37
N LEU A 227 9.16 -12.24 11.25
CA LEU A 227 8.93 -10.90 11.81
C LEU A 227 10.13 -10.41 12.64
N ARG A 228 10.80 -11.31 13.37
CA ARG A 228 11.99 -10.99 14.15
C ARG A 228 13.14 -10.55 13.25
N LEU A 229 13.40 -11.29 12.16
CA LEU A 229 14.41 -10.91 11.17
C LEU A 229 14.07 -9.53 10.57
N ASN A 230 12.86 -9.38 10.05
CA ASN A 230 12.41 -8.12 9.45
C ASN A 230 12.50 -6.93 10.41
N ARG A 231 12.18 -7.12 11.70
CA ARG A 231 12.36 -6.10 12.73
C ARG A 231 13.83 -5.79 12.97
N ASN A 232 14.69 -6.81 13.04
CA ASN A 232 16.11 -6.63 13.33
C ASN A 232 16.80 -5.86 12.22
N VAL A 233 16.58 -6.25 10.96
CA VAL A 233 17.08 -5.51 9.78
C VAL A 233 16.63 -4.05 9.89
N ARG A 234 15.32 -3.80 9.98
CA ARG A 234 14.74 -2.45 10.03
C ARG A 234 15.15 -1.59 11.23
N SER A 235 15.57 -2.18 12.34
CA SER A 235 15.94 -1.42 13.55
C SER A 235 17.41 -1.01 13.59
N HIS A 236 18.26 -1.61 12.76
CA HIS A 236 19.72 -1.40 12.78
C HIS A 236 20.23 -0.96 11.40
N LEU A 237 19.36 -0.33 10.60
CA LEU A 237 19.69 0.14 9.25
C LEU A 237 20.90 1.09 9.24
N ARG A 238 21.01 1.95 10.25
CA ARG A 238 22.11 2.93 10.42
C ARG A 238 23.51 2.33 10.59
N GLU A 239 23.64 1.02 10.80
CA GLU A 239 24.93 0.36 10.92
C GLU A 239 25.52 -0.03 9.54
N TYR A 240 24.74 0.08 8.46
CA TYR A 240 25.16 -0.30 7.10
C TYR A 240 24.67 0.75 6.08
N ASP A 241 25.60 1.45 5.42
CA ASP A 241 25.47 2.69 4.61
C ASP A 241 24.44 2.75 3.43
N ASN A 242 23.30 2.05 3.42
CA ASN A 242 22.27 2.13 2.36
C ASN A 242 20.83 1.92 2.90
N ASP A 243 20.31 2.91 3.64
CA ASP A 243 18.97 2.86 4.26
C ASP A 243 17.80 2.73 3.26
N ASP A 244 17.91 3.29 2.04
CA ASP A 244 16.80 3.30 1.07
C ASP A 244 16.65 1.96 0.32
N ASP A 245 17.75 1.21 0.16
CA ASP A 245 17.77 -0.02 -0.61
C ASP A 245 17.14 -1.20 0.13
N ILE A 246 17.36 -1.26 1.44
CA ILE A 246 16.98 -2.42 2.25
C ILE A 246 15.47 -2.58 2.41
N GLU A 247 14.71 -1.49 2.53
CA GLU A 247 13.25 -1.57 2.56
C GLU A 247 12.71 -2.08 1.23
N GLU A 248 13.30 -1.64 0.10
CA GLU A 248 12.94 -2.14 -1.22
C GLU A 248 13.28 -3.64 -1.35
N ILE A 249 14.44 -4.09 -0.87
CA ILE A 249 14.79 -5.53 -0.83
C ILE A 249 13.74 -6.33 -0.03
N LEU A 250 13.43 -5.88 1.19
CA LEU A 250 12.48 -6.58 2.08
C LEU A 250 11.07 -6.62 1.47
N TYR A 251 10.64 -5.53 0.83
CA TYR A 251 9.37 -5.50 0.11
C TYR A 251 9.37 -6.46 -1.08
N CYS A 252 10.44 -6.49 -1.88
CA CYS A 252 10.51 -7.35 -3.06
C CYS A 252 10.59 -8.85 -2.73
N GLU A 253 11.26 -9.23 -1.64
CA GLU A 253 11.33 -10.64 -1.22
C GLU A 253 10.04 -11.11 -0.50
N TRP A 254 9.34 -10.20 0.19
CA TRP A 254 8.13 -10.51 0.95
C TRP A 254 7.00 -9.48 0.74
N PRO A 255 6.49 -9.32 -0.50
CA PRO A 255 5.56 -8.25 -0.84
C PRO A 255 4.22 -8.32 -0.10
N GLU A 256 3.77 -9.52 0.29
CA GLU A 256 2.49 -9.71 0.97
C GLU A 256 2.58 -9.51 2.48
N LEU A 257 3.78 -9.50 3.07
CA LEU A 257 3.96 -9.55 4.53
C LEU A 257 3.24 -8.40 5.23
N LEU A 258 3.51 -7.16 4.79
CA LEU A 258 2.95 -5.96 5.42
C LEU A 258 1.42 -5.87 5.20
N MET A 259 0.95 -6.30 4.03
CA MET A 259 -0.47 -6.33 3.69
C MET A 259 -1.24 -7.31 4.57
N VAL A 260 -0.72 -8.53 4.74
CA VAL A 260 -1.37 -9.53 5.59
C VAL A 260 -1.35 -9.09 7.06
N MET A 261 -0.26 -8.47 7.53
CA MET A 261 -0.21 -7.87 8.88
C MET A 261 -1.32 -6.84 9.07
N GLN A 262 -1.48 -5.91 8.13
CA GLN A 262 -2.53 -4.89 8.17
C GLN A 262 -3.93 -5.52 8.15
N LYS A 263 -4.20 -6.41 7.18
CA LYS A 263 -5.51 -7.06 7.00
C LYS A 263 -5.92 -7.80 8.26
N MET A 264 -5.00 -8.55 8.87
CA MET A 264 -5.30 -9.29 10.10
C MET A 264 -5.51 -8.37 11.30
N LEU A 265 -4.75 -7.28 11.44
CA LEU A 265 -5.01 -6.28 12.48
C LEU A 265 -6.36 -5.57 12.28
N TYR A 266 -6.77 -5.35 11.04
CA TYR A 266 -8.08 -4.78 10.72
C TYR A 266 -9.21 -5.75 11.13
N LEU A 267 -9.13 -7.01 10.72
CA LEU A 267 -10.12 -8.05 11.06
C LEU A 267 -10.23 -8.29 12.57
N GLU A 268 -9.14 -8.12 13.33
CA GLU A 268 -9.13 -8.22 14.79
C GLU A 268 -9.58 -6.93 15.51
N GLY A 269 -9.91 -5.86 14.77
CA GLY A 269 -10.33 -4.57 15.30
C GLY A 269 -9.21 -3.78 15.99
N GLU A 270 -7.96 -4.02 15.60
CA GLU A 270 -6.76 -3.46 16.24
C GLU A 270 -6.07 -2.39 15.40
N LEU A 271 -6.35 -2.32 14.09
CA LEU A 271 -5.64 -1.45 13.15
C LEU A 271 -5.83 0.05 13.44
N GLU A 272 -7.05 0.50 13.72
CA GLU A 272 -7.32 1.94 13.95
C GLU A 272 -6.49 2.51 15.11
N SER A 273 -6.22 1.70 16.14
CA SER A 273 -5.42 2.10 17.30
C SER A 273 -3.91 2.24 17.03
N THR A 274 -3.46 2.03 15.79
CA THR A 274 -2.04 2.12 15.42
C THR A 274 -1.63 3.49 14.89
N ASP A 275 -2.58 4.38 14.59
CA ASP A 275 -2.33 5.67 13.93
C ASP A 275 -1.70 5.57 12.53
N ILE A 276 -1.91 4.44 11.85
CA ILE A 276 -1.38 4.19 10.50
C ILE A 276 -1.76 5.27 9.48
N GLN A 277 -2.91 5.94 9.65
CA GLN A 277 -3.38 7.00 8.77
C GLN A 277 -2.39 8.17 8.63
N ASN A 278 -1.55 8.40 9.64
CA ASN A 278 -0.57 9.48 9.68
C ASN A 278 0.71 9.16 8.86
N LYS A 279 0.80 7.96 8.28
CA LYS A 279 2.02 7.45 7.63
C LYS A 279 2.02 7.54 6.11
N PHE A 280 1.03 8.18 5.51
CA PHE A 280 0.89 8.21 4.05
C PHE A 280 1.26 9.55 3.39
N GLY A 281 1.58 10.58 4.18
CA GLY A 281 1.92 11.91 3.67
C GLY A 281 0.70 12.71 3.26
#